data_AF-A0A1H0F965-F1
#
_entry.id   AF-A0A1H0F965-F1
#
_cell.length_a   1.000
_cell.length_b   1.000
_cell.length_c   1.000
_cell.angle_alpha   90.00
_cell.angle_beta   90.00
_cell.angle_gamma   90.00
#
_symmetry.space_group_name_H-M   'P 1'
#
loop_
_entity.id
_entity.type
_entity.pdbx_description
1 polymer ?
#
loop_
_entity_poly.entity_id
_entity_poly.type
_entity_poly.pdbx_seq_one_letter_code
_entity_poly.pdbx_strand_id
1 'polypeptide(L)'
;MSEKRTFWTCLLALIVALPLAFVARAWESLGESQWLAGGSPEIIVADGAAQAFAGGQWKLMDMRRLPRTDDARVILTEFEASPTDLAALSKGACRVRLIDDKGRRFEPVTLTEPIVREMYPEVAERQRCSVLAFTDAKAGSPVRMAESFIVPAEARDLSLRIEFPGASDETLVFKWTRS
;
A
#
# COMPACT_ATOMS: atom_id res chain seq x y z
N MET A 1 54.87 1.87 10.22
CA MET A 1 53.95 1.89 11.39
C MET A 1 52.67 2.72 11.12
N SER A 2 52.23 2.84 9.85
CA SER A 2 51.12 3.71 9.45
C SER A 2 49.85 2.92 9.04
N GLU A 3 50.00 1.84 8.26
CA GLU A 3 48.87 1.06 7.73
C GLU A 3 47.96 0.41 8.78
N LYS A 4 48.53 -0.12 9.88
CA LYS A 4 47.72 -0.72 10.95
C LYS A 4 46.80 0.30 11.62
N ARG A 5 47.22 1.57 11.68
CA ARG A 5 46.46 2.64 12.33
C ARG A 5 45.32 3.11 11.43
N THR A 6 45.55 3.23 10.12
CA THR A 6 44.52 3.56 9.12
C THR A 6 43.49 2.44 8.97
N PHE A 7 43.91 1.17 9.00
CA PHE A 7 42.98 0.04 8.95
C PHE A 7 42.02 0.04 10.15
N TRP A 8 42.54 0.25 11.36
CA TRP A 8 41.72 0.29 12.57
C TRP A 8 40.77 1.49 12.61
N THR A 9 41.19 2.66 12.12
CA THR A 9 40.29 3.82 12.02
C THR A 9 39.15 3.56 11.03
N CYS A 10 39.42 2.92 9.88
CA CYS A 10 38.39 2.56 8.92
C CYS A 10 37.43 1.50 9.48
N LEU A 11 37.96 0.50 10.19
CA LEU A 11 37.16 -0.56 10.81
C LEU A 11 36.23 0.01 11.90
N LEU A 12 36.75 0.88 12.76
CA LEU A 12 35.95 1.54 13.80
C LEU A 12 34.90 2.48 13.18
N ALA A 13 35.25 3.22 12.14
CA ALA A 13 34.30 4.06 11.42
C ALA A 13 33.16 3.23 10.79
N LEU A 14 33.47 2.04 10.25
CA LEU A 14 32.48 1.15 9.67
C LEU A 14 31.54 0.57 10.73
N ILE A 15 32.08 0.14 11.87
CA ILE A 15 31.31 -0.40 13.01
C ILE A 15 30.37 0.65 13.61
N VAL A 16 30.70 1.95 13.52
CA VAL A 16 29.81 3.02 13.97
C VAL A 16 28.82 3.41 12.87
N ALA A 17 29.26 3.51 11.62
CA ALA A 17 28.41 3.97 10.51
C ALA A 17 27.28 2.99 10.18
N LEU A 18 27.52 1.68 10.27
CA LEU A 18 26.51 0.65 10.00
C LEU A 18 25.31 0.72 10.96
N PRO A 19 25.47 0.68 12.30
CA PRO A 19 24.36 0.84 13.21
C PRO A 19 23.79 2.25 13.16
N LEU A 20 24.56 3.31 12.88
CA LEU A 20 23.98 4.64 12.68
C LEU A 20 23.03 4.68 11.47
N ALA A 21 23.42 4.07 10.35
CA ALA A 21 22.57 3.96 9.17
C ALA A 21 21.33 3.10 9.44
N PHE A 22 21.50 2.02 10.20
CA PHE A 22 20.39 1.17 10.62
C PHE A 22 19.42 1.92 11.54
N VAL A 23 19.92 2.67 12.52
CA VAL A 23 19.12 3.49 13.44
C VAL A 23 18.45 4.63 12.69
N ALA A 24 19.12 5.30 11.74
CA ALA A 24 18.50 6.35 10.94
C ALA A 24 17.34 5.80 10.08
N ARG A 25 17.53 4.66 9.42
CA ARG A 25 16.47 3.96 8.68
C ARG A 25 15.36 3.46 9.60
N ALA A 26 15.71 2.96 10.77
CA ALA A 26 14.75 2.56 11.78
C ALA A 26 13.99 3.76 12.37
N TRP A 27 14.59 4.96 12.44
CA TRP A 27 13.93 6.16 12.93
C TRP A 27 12.92 6.72 11.94
N GLU A 28 13.18 6.63 10.64
CA GLU A 28 12.16 6.92 9.62
C GLU A 28 10.99 5.93 9.71
N SER A 29 11.28 4.64 9.92
CA SER A 29 10.26 3.62 10.17
C SER A 29 9.49 3.84 11.49
N LEU A 30 10.16 4.33 12.54
CA LEU A 30 9.53 4.64 13.83
C LEU A 30 8.77 5.97 13.80
N GLY A 31 9.17 6.94 12.97
CA GLY A 31 8.43 8.17 12.71
C GLY A 31 7.08 7.90 12.04
N GLU A 32 7.02 6.93 11.13
CA GLU A 32 5.75 6.36 10.64
C GLU A 32 5.00 5.58 11.74
N SER A 33 5.70 4.96 12.69
CA SER A 33 5.08 4.25 13.82
C SER A 33 4.45 5.18 14.88
N GLN A 34 4.94 6.42 15.02
CA GLN A 34 4.33 7.43 15.90
C GLN A 34 2.93 7.84 15.41
N TRP A 35 2.69 7.83 14.09
CA TRP A 35 1.35 7.96 13.51
C TRP A 35 0.49 6.70 13.74
N LEU A 36 1.09 5.54 14.02
CA LEU A 36 0.41 4.27 14.30
C LEU A 36 0.10 4.04 15.80
N ALA A 37 0.65 4.85 16.72
CA ALA A 37 0.42 4.69 18.16
C ALA A 37 -0.93 5.26 18.63
N GLY A 38 -1.49 6.22 17.89
CA GLY A 38 -2.91 6.56 17.96
C GLY A 38 -3.61 5.87 16.81
N GLY A 39 -4.13 4.66 17.03
CA GLY A 39 -4.79 3.90 15.97
C GLY A 39 -5.88 4.74 15.30
N SER A 40 -5.61 5.19 14.08
CA SER A 40 -6.61 5.80 13.21
C SER A 40 -7.88 4.94 13.23
N PRO A 41 -9.07 5.52 13.44
CA PRO A 41 -10.30 4.74 13.46
C PRO A 41 -10.41 3.91 12.18
N GLU A 42 -10.69 2.62 12.30
CA GLU A 42 -10.83 1.73 11.15
C GLU A 42 -12.29 1.61 10.74
N ILE A 43 -12.59 1.92 9.48
CA ILE A 43 -13.89 1.67 8.86
C ILE A 43 -13.80 0.32 8.14
N ILE A 44 -14.33 -0.72 8.78
CA ILE A 44 -14.37 -2.07 8.20
C ILE A 44 -15.60 -2.18 7.29
N VAL A 45 -15.35 -2.48 6.01
CA VAL A 45 -16.40 -2.59 5.00
C VAL A 45 -16.71 -4.05 4.71
N ALA A 46 -17.99 -4.36 4.59
CA ALA A 46 -18.45 -5.67 4.11
C ALA A 46 -18.09 -5.86 2.63
N ASP A 47 -17.87 -7.11 2.21
CA ASP A 47 -17.45 -7.43 0.85
C ASP A 47 -18.41 -6.83 -0.21
N GLY A 48 -17.85 -6.10 -1.17
CA GLY A 48 -18.59 -5.43 -2.26
C GLY A 48 -19.47 -4.23 -1.86
N ALA A 49 -19.52 -3.82 -0.58
CA ALA A 49 -20.28 -2.64 -0.18
C ALA A 49 -19.54 -1.33 -0.55
N ALA A 50 -20.32 -0.30 -0.89
CA ALA A 50 -19.79 1.06 -1.04
C ALA A 50 -19.71 1.75 0.33
N GLN A 51 -18.63 2.49 0.57
CA GLN A 51 -18.37 3.17 1.83
C GLN A 51 -17.89 4.61 1.61
N ALA A 52 -18.49 5.56 2.34
CA ALA A 52 -18.03 6.93 2.38
C ALA A 52 -16.68 7.01 3.10
N PHE A 53 -15.66 7.60 2.46
CA PHE A 53 -14.33 7.78 3.04
C PHE A 53 -13.57 8.88 2.29
N ALA A 54 -12.87 9.77 3.01
CA ALA A 54 -11.97 10.78 2.45
C ALA A 54 -12.53 11.64 1.30
N GLY A 55 -13.83 11.93 1.30
CA GLY A 55 -14.49 12.71 0.24
C GLY A 55 -14.94 11.90 -0.99
N GLY A 56 -14.91 10.56 -0.95
CA GLY A 56 -15.44 9.70 -2.00
C GLY A 56 -16.31 8.55 -1.45
N GLN A 57 -17.09 7.94 -2.35
CA GLN A 57 -17.70 6.63 -2.14
C GLN A 57 -16.77 5.56 -2.71
N TRP A 58 -16.16 4.77 -1.83
CA TRP A 58 -15.18 3.75 -2.16
C TRP A 58 -15.80 2.38 -2.22
N LYS A 59 -15.34 1.56 -3.14
CA LYS A 59 -15.81 0.18 -3.29
C LYS A 59 -14.69 -0.73 -3.76
N LEU A 60 -14.52 -1.87 -3.11
CA LEU A 60 -13.71 -2.96 -3.63
C LEU A 60 -14.50 -3.67 -4.73
N MET A 61 -13.93 -3.69 -5.93
CA MET A 61 -14.57 -4.24 -7.12
C MET A 61 -14.21 -5.71 -7.31
N ASP A 62 -12.92 -6.01 -7.22
CA ASP A 62 -12.43 -7.38 -7.27
C ASP A 62 -11.08 -7.50 -6.56
N MET A 63 -10.79 -8.69 -6.07
CA MET A 63 -9.47 -9.05 -5.56
C MET A 63 -9.18 -10.49 -5.98
N ARG A 64 -8.06 -10.67 -6.68
CA ARG A 64 -7.68 -11.93 -7.31
C ARG A 64 -6.30 -12.36 -6.88
N ARG A 65 -6.14 -13.66 -6.70
CA ARG A 65 -4.86 -14.32 -6.42
C ARG A 65 -4.35 -15.00 -7.67
N LEU A 66 -3.18 -14.56 -8.15
CA LEU A 66 -2.53 -15.02 -9.37
C LEU A 66 -1.25 -15.80 -9.04
N PRO A 67 -0.89 -16.81 -9.85
CA PRO A 67 0.37 -17.52 -9.69
C PRO A 67 1.56 -16.59 -10.00
N ARG A 68 2.70 -16.83 -9.33
CA ARG A 68 3.97 -16.17 -9.63
C ARG A 68 5.12 -17.19 -9.59
N THR A 69 5.32 -17.79 -8.42
CA THR A 69 6.27 -18.89 -8.16
C THR A 69 5.61 -19.87 -7.20
N ASP A 70 6.27 -20.95 -6.82
CA ASP A 70 5.72 -21.91 -5.86
C ASP A 70 5.46 -21.25 -4.49
N ASP A 71 6.40 -20.43 -4.01
CA ASP A 71 6.38 -19.79 -2.68
C ASP A 71 5.70 -18.41 -2.64
N ALA A 72 5.33 -17.84 -3.80
CA ALA A 72 4.75 -16.50 -3.86
C ALA A 72 3.53 -16.41 -4.79
N ARG A 73 2.65 -15.46 -4.50
CA ARG A 73 1.46 -15.14 -5.30
C ARG A 73 1.44 -13.64 -5.57
N VAL A 74 0.85 -13.27 -6.71
CA VAL A 74 0.49 -11.88 -7.00
C VAL A 74 -0.96 -11.68 -6.61
N ILE A 75 -1.25 -10.68 -5.79
CA ILE A 75 -2.61 -10.27 -5.48
C ILE A 75 -2.92 -9.04 -6.31
N LEU A 76 -3.90 -9.14 -7.21
CA LEU A 76 -4.38 -8.03 -8.01
C LEU A 76 -5.67 -7.52 -7.39
N THR A 77 -5.70 -6.24 -7.06
CA THR A 77 -6.84 -5.57 -6.44
C THR A 77 -7.38 -4.52 -7.39
N GLU A 78 -8.70 -4.50 -7.54
CA GLU A 78 -9.43 -3.50 -8.30
C GLU A 78 -10.41 -2.82 -7.36
N PHE A 79 -10.38 -1.50 -7.32
CA PHE A 79 -11.28 -0.71 -6.49
C PHE A 79 -11.61 0.59 -7.20
N GLU A 80 -12.72 1.21 -6.81
CA GLU A 80 -13.13 2.48 -7.35
C GLU A 80 -13.50 3.45 -6.26
N ALA A 81 -13.35 4.74 -6.57
CA ALA A 81 -13.77 5.84 -5.74
C ALA A 81 -14.61 6.79 -6.57
N SER A 82 -15.88 6.96 -6.22
CA SER A 82 -16.76 7.97 -6.81
C SER A 82 -16.64 9.26 -6.01
N PRO A 83 -16.10 10.36 -6.59
CA PRO A 83 -15.91 11.61 -5.87
C PRO A 83 -17.24 12.21 -5.43
N THR A 84 -17.36 12.46 -4.13
CA THR A 84 -18.45 13.26 -3.54
C THR A 84 -17.98 14.65 -3.14
N ASP A 85 -16.69 14.79 -2.84
CA ASP A 85 -15.97 16.05 -2.59
C ASP A 85 -14.57 15.96 -3.21
N LEU A 86 -14.41 16.55 -4.40
CA LEU A 86 -13.14 16.59 -5.11
C LEU A 86 -12.08 17.44 -4.40
N ALA A 87 -12.51 18.47 -3.65
CA ALA A 87 -11.58 19.32 -2.92
C ALA A 87 -10.97 18.57 -1.74
N ALA A 88 -11.72 17.70 -1.07
CA ALA A 88 -11.19 16.79 -0.07
C ALA A 88 -10.21 15.76 -0.68
N LEU A 89 -10.59 15.10 -1.78
CA LEU A 89 -9.74 14.11 -2.45
C LEU A 89 -8.44 14.70 -3.03
N SER A 90 -8.43 16.00 -3.34
CA SER A 90 -7.24 16.69 -3.86
C SER A 90 -6.25 17.13 -2.77
N LYS A 91 -6.62 17.05 -1.47
CA LYS A 91 -5.74 17.47 -0.36
C LYS A 91 -4.75 16.40 0.08
N GLY A 92 -4.99 15.15 -0.29
CA GLY A 92 -4.24 14.02 0.26
C GLY A 92 -3.67 13.10 -0.80
N ALA A 93 -2.82 12.18 -0.34
CA ALA A 93 -2.27 11.13 -1.17
C ALA A 93 -3.02 9.83 -0.88
N CYS A 94 -3.60 9.21 -1.91
CA CYS A 94 -4.11 7.86 -1.79
C CYS A 94 -2.93 6.91 -1.53
N ARG A 95 -2.97 6.14 -0.43
CA ARG A 95 -2.03 5.07 -0.13
C ARG A 95 -2.78 3.78 0.14
N VAL A 96 -2.29 2.67 -0.39
CA VAL A 96 -2.84 1.34 -0.11
C VAL A 96 -1.81 0.38 0.41
N ARG A 97 -2.26 -0.53 1.26
CA ARG A 97 -1.46 -1.65 1.79
C ARG A 97 -2.34 -2.89 1.85
N LEU A 98 -1.71 -4.05 1.68
CA LEU A 98 -2.37 -5.33 1.91
C LEU A 98 -1.90 -5.90 3.26
N ILE A 99 -2.82 -6.42 4.06
CA ILE A 99 -2.52 -7.06 5.34
C ILE A 99 -3.09 -8.48 5.36
N ASP A 100 -2.33 -9.45 5.85
CA ASP A 100 -2.81 -10.83 6.04
C ASP A 100 -3.28 -11.12 7.49
N ASP A 101 -3.78 -12.33 7.70
CA ASP A 101 -4.20 -12.88 9.00
C ASP A 101 -3.13 -12.80 10.10
N LYS A 102 -1.85 -12.81 9.71
CA LYS A 102 -0.68 -12.70 10.61
C LYS A 102 -0.28 -11.25 10.88
N GLY A 103 -0.98 -10.27 10.31
CA GLY A 103 -0.65 -8.85 10.42
C GLY A 103 0.58 -8.42 9.61
N ARG A 104 1.07 -9.27 8.69
CA ARG A 104 2.15 -8.89 7.76
C ARG A 104 1.60 -7.85 6.80
N ARG A 105 2.41 -6.84 6.49
CA ARG A 105 2.05 -5.72 5.62
C ARG A 105 2.80 -5.84 4.30
N PHE A 106 2.08 -5.66 3.19
CA PHE A 106 2.62 -5.72 1.85
C PHE A 106 2.33 -4.40 1.12
N GLU A 107 3.39 -3.81 0.57
CA GLU A 107 3.31 -2.59 -0.23
C GLU A 107 3.00 -2.92 -1.70
N PRO A 108 2.33 -2.03 -2.43
CA PRO A 108 1.97 -2.27 -3.82
C PRO A 108 3.21 -2.24 -4.73
N VAL A 109 3.33 -3.27 -5.57
CA VAL A 109 4.31 -3.33 -6.65
C VAL A 109 3.70 -2.80 -7.94
N THR A 110 4.56 -2.51 -8.93
CA THR A 110 4.09 -2.00 -10.23
C THR A 110 3.18 -3.02 -10.92
N LEU A 111 2.09 -2.55 -11.55
CA LEU A 111 1.18 -3.37 -12.36
C LEU A 111 1.82 -3.97 -13.63
N THR A 112 3.13 -3.79 -13.81
CA THR A 112 3.91 -4.31 -14.93
C THR A 112 4.27 -5.78 -14.80
N GLU A 113 3.84 -6.45 -13.72
CA GLU A 113 4.03 -7.89 -13.54
C GLU A 113 3.49 -8.66 -14.77
N PRO A 114 4.30 -9.53 -15.40
CA PRO A 114 3.94 -10.18 -16.66
C PRO A 114 2.58 -10.89 -16.61
N ILE A 115 2.31 -11.60 -15.51
CA ILE A 115 1.05 -12.32 -15.32
C ILE A 115 -0.18 -11.40 -15.30
N VAL A 116 -0.03 -10.18 -14.77
CA VAL A 116 -1.11 -9.19 -14.76
C VAL A 116 -1.34 -8.65 -16.17
N ARG A 117 -0.28 -8.32 -16.90
CA ARG A 117 -0.39 -7.82 -18.28
C ARG A 117 -0.92 -8.85 -19.28
N GLU A 118 -0.57 -10.12 -19.07
CA GLU A 118 -0.99 -11.21 -19.94
C GLU A 118 -2.45 -11.61 -19.69
N MET A 119 -2.86 -11.73 -18.42
CA MET A 119 -4.21 -12.16 -18.07
C MET A 119 -5.24 -11.02 -17.98
N TYR A 120 -4.81 -9.82 -17.61
CA TYR A 120 -5.68 -8.65 -17.34
C TYR A 120 -5.10 -7.35 -17.92
N PRO A 121 -4.87 -7.27 -19.25
CA PRO A 121 -4.28 -6.11 -19.89
C PRO A 121 -5.04 -4.81 -19.59
N GLU A 122 -6.38 -4.86 -19.54
CA GLU A 122 -7.24 -3.72 -19.23
C GLU A 122 -7.14 -3.24 -17.78
N VAL A 123 -6.66 -4.08 -16.86
CA VAL A 123 -6.41 -3.71 -15.47
C VAL A 123 -4.99 -3.17 -15.31
N ALA A 124 -4.03 -3.70 -16.06
CA ALA A 124 -2.64 -3.26 -16.02
C ALA A 124 -2.44 -1.79 -16.45
N GLU A 125 -3.34 -1.28 -17.31
CA GLU A 125 -3.34 0.13 -17.76
C GLU A 125 -4.10 1.08 -16.82
N ARG A 126 -4.74 0.57 -15.76
CA ARG A 126 -5.50 1.41 -14.85
C ARG A 126 -4.59 2.29 -14.01
N GLN A 127 -5.18 3.40 -13.59
CA GLN A 127 -4.52 4.32 -12.71
C GLN A 127 -4.25 3.68 -11.35
N ARG A 128 -3.09 4.04 -10.79
CA ARG A 128 -2.67 3.64 -9.45
C ARG A 128 -3.17 4.62 -8.40
N CYS A 129 -3.40 4.12 -7.20
CA CYS A 129 -3.66 4.92 -6.02
C CYS A 129 -2.40 5.72 -5.68
N SER A 130 -2.44 7.02 -5.98
CA SER A 130 -1.31 7.94 -5.86
C SER A 130 -1.83 9.36 -5.69
N VAL A 131 -0.92 10.33 -5.54
CA VAL A 131 -1.25 11.76 -5.51
C VAL A 131 -2.02 12.22 -6.76
N LEU A 132 -1.81 11.54 -7.90
CA LEU A 132 -2.45 11.90 -9.15
C LEU A 132 -3.80 11.20 -9.38
N ALA A 133 -4.22 10.29 -8.49
CA ALA A 133 -5.39 9.44 -8.64
C ALA A 133 -6.66 10.21 -9.05
N PHE A 134 -6.82 11.45 -8.58
CA PHE A 134 -8.03 12.25 -8.77
C PHE A 134 -7.83 13.51 -9.61
N THR A 135 -6.66 13.71 -10.26
CA THR A 135 -6.35 14.95 -11.00
C THR A 135 -7.35 15.24 -12.12
N ASP A 136 -7.79 14.21 -12.86
CA ASP A 136 -8.75 14.34 -13.96
C ASP A 136 -10.17 13.88 -13.56
N ALA A 137 -10.40 13.68 -12.26
CA ALA A 137 -11.67 13.16 -11.77
C ALA A 137 -12.79 14.19 -11.91
N LYS A 138 -13.98 13.70 -12.29
CA LYS A 138 -15.21 14.50 -12.36
C LYS A 138 -16.15 14.08 -11.24
N ALA A 139 -16.87 15.04 -10.66
CA ALA A 139 -17.85 14.76 -9.62
C ALA A 139 -18.88 13.74 -10.13
N GLY A 140 -19.14 12.69 -9.33
CA GLY A 140 -20.07 11.63 -9.69
C GLY A 140 -19.57 10.58 -10.70
N SER A 141 -18.36 10.74 -11.27
CA SER A 141 -17.75 9.72 -12.13
C SER A 141 -16.76 8.87 -11.33
N PRO A 142 -16.92 7.54 -11.27
CA PRO A 142 -16.00 6.68 -10.53
C PRO A 142 -14.61 6.70 -11.16
N VAL A 143 -13.59 6.93 -10.33
CA VAL A 143 -12.19 6.70 -10.67
C VAL A 143 -11.88 5.25 -10.35
N ARG A 144 -11.59 4.45 -11.39
CA ARG A 144 -11.22 3.05 -11.25
C ARG A 144 -9.71 2.91 -11.13
N MET A 145 -9.29 2.24 -10.08
CA MET A 145 -7.88 2.01 -9.77
C MET A 145 -7.58 0.53 -9.66
N ALA A 146 -6.30 0.21 -9.81
CA ALA A 146 -5.81 -1.13 -9.53
C ALA A 146 -4.43 -1.08 -8.90
N GLU A 147 -4.15 -2.07 -8.04
CA GLU A 147 -2.85 -2.25 -7.40
C GLU A 147 -2.52 -3.74 -7.33
N SER A 148 -1.24 -4.06 -7.49
CA SER A 148 -0.72 -5.42 -7.38
C SER A 148 0.20 -5.55 -6.17
N PHE A 149 0.18 -6.71 -5.51
CA PHE A 149 1.01 -7.01 -4.35
C PHE A 149 1.67 -8.38 -4.54
N ILE A 150 2.84 -8.56 -3.94
CA ILE A 150 3.49 -9.88 -3.86
C ILE A 150 3.34 -10.37 -2.43
N VAL A 151 2.73 -11.53 -2.26
CA VAL A 151 2.55 -12.17 -0.95
C VAL A 151 3.12 -13.58 -0.96
N PRO A 152 3.56 -14.10 0.21
CA PRO A 152 3.87 -15.51 0.37
C PRO A 152 2.66 -16.39 0.04
N ALA A 153 2.89 -17.57 -0.53
CA ALA A 153 1.83 -18.47 -0.99
C ALA A 153 0.87 -18.91 0.13
N GLU A 154 1.35 -18.94 1.37
CA GLU A 154 0.58 -19.30 2.55
C GLU A 154 -0.20 -18.14 3.18
N ALA A 155 -0.08 -16.91 2.67
CA ALA A 155 -0.85 -15.76 3.19
C ALA A 155 -2.36 -16.00 3.01
N ARG A 156 -3.17 -15.69 4.03
CA ARG A 156 -4.64 -15.89 4.02
C ARG A 156 -5.34 -14.68 4.61
N ASP A 157 -6.67 -14.66 4.45
CA ASP A 157 -7.59 -13.64 4.96
C ASP A 157 -7.06 -12.21 4.77
N LEU A 158 -6.81 -11.88 3.50
CA LEU A 158 -6.18 -10.62 3.15
C LEU A 158 -7.17 -9.46 3.35
N SER A 159 -6.64 -8.29 3.67
CA SER A 159 -7.40 -7.06 3.79
C SER A 159 -6.68 -5.93 3.06
N LEU A 160 -7.43 -5.22 2.22
CA LEU A 160 -6.94 -4.00 1.57
C LEU A 160 -7.21 -2.83 2.50
N ARG A 161 -6.15 -2.14 2.92
CA ARG A 161 -6.21 -0.90 3.69
C ARG A 161 -5.97 0.28 2.78
N ILE A 162 -6.84 1.26 2.86
CA ILE A 162 -6.70 2.53 2.14
C ILE A 162 -6.56 3.63 3.19
N GLU A 163 -5.45 4.35 3.12
CA GLU A 163 -5.17 5.54 3.89
C GLU A 163 -5.21 6.76 2.96
N PHE A 164 -5.70 7.88 3.47
CA PHE A 164 -5.75 9.13 2.70
C PHE A 164 -5.28 10.32 3.55
N PRO A 165 -3.98 10.37 3.90
CA PRO A 165 -3.43 11.42 4.75
C PRO A 165 -3.72 12.79 4.15
N GLY A 166 -4.17 13.72 5.00
CA GLY A 166 -4.59 15.06 4.59
C GLY A 166 -6.06 15.19 4.18
N ALA A 167 -6.77 14.07 3.93
CA ALA A 167 -8.21 14.06 3.65
C ALA A 167 -9.03 13.32 4.73
N SER A 168 -8.44 12.35 5.43
CA SER A 168 -9.06 11.67 6.57
C SER A 168 -7.98 11.15 7.53
N ASP A 169 -8.32 11.14 8.83
CA ASP A 169 -7.52 10.51 9.88
C ASP A 169 -7.94 9.05 10.13
N GLU A 170 -8.97 8.56 9.42
CA GLU A 170 -9.46 7.18 9.48
C GLU A 170 -8.73 6.29 8.45
N THR A 171 -8.83 4.98 8.63
CA THR A 171 -8.39 4.00 7.63
C THR A 171 -9.57 3.18 7.13
N LEU A 172 -9.72 3.09 5.82
CA LEU A 172 -10.72 2.24 5.19
C LEU A 172 -10.16 0.82 5.03
N VAL A 173 -10.90 -0.19 5.46
CA VAL A 173 -10.47 -1.59 5.42
C VAL A 173 -11.51 -2.46 4.70
N PHE A 174 -11.12 -3.01 3.55
CA PHE A 174 -11.90 -4.04 2.87
C PHE A 174 -11.35 -5.42 3.21
N LYS A 175 -12.15 -6.26 3.87
CA LYS A 175 -11.78 -7.65 4.17
C LYS A 175 -12.06 -8.53 2.95
N TRP A 176 -11.11 -9.41 2.63
CA TRP A 176 -11.24 -10.35 1.53
C TRP A 176 -11.00 -11.78 2.02
N THR A 177 -12.08 -12.55 2.06
CA THR A 177 -12.10 -13.91 2.62
C THR A 177 -12.06 -15.00 1.55
N ARG A 178 -11.81 -14.67 0.27
CA ARG A 178 -11.76 -15.68 -0.79
C ARG A 178 -10.35 -16.27 -0.89
N SER A 179 -10.25 -17.56 -0.54
CA SER A 179 -9.01 -18.35 -0.48
C SER A 179 -8.53 -18.84 -1.83
#